data_AF-A0A847XRY0-F1
#
_entry.id   AF-A0A847XRY0-F1
#
_cell.length_a   1.000
_cell.length_b   1.000
_cell.length_c   1.000
_cell.angle_alpha   90.00
_cell.angle_beta   90.00
_cell.angle_gamma   90.00
#
_symmetry.space_group_name_H-M   'P 1'
#
loop_
_entity.id
_entity.type
_entity.pdbx_description
1 polymer ?
#
loop_
_entity_poly.entity_id
_entity_poly.type
_entity_poly.pdbx_seq_one_letter_code
_entity_poly.pdbx_strand_id
1 'polypeptide(L)'
;QLRQLIEQGYVSTTLRCSRETYGIPLPDAQTGIPAIIMEMTAFSRPGVIEVLPALPSSLERGSIKGMMARAFTKINELSWDLQNRTVDITVTSLKNQDITLIARYGIDDISAPAGIIKNFRKGNADCVISLSENEPVNIHLELGDYKPLDWIDQVS
;
A
#
# COMPACT_ATOMS: atom_id res chain seq x y z
N GLN A 1 10.63 8.49 -13.95
CA GLN A 1 9.45 9.18 -14.49
C GLN A 1 8.94 10.29 -13.56
N LEU A 2 8.64 10.06 -12.27
CA LEU A 2 8.21 11.14 -11.36
C LEU A 2 9.25 12.27 -11.17
N ARG A 3 10.53 11.91 -11.05
CA ARG A 3 11.63 12.89 -10.98
C ARG A 3 11.68 13.84 -12.19
N GLN A 4 11.46 13.30 -13.39
CA GLN A 4 11.43 14.09 -14.62
C GLN A 4 10.25 15.08 -14.62
N LEU A 5 9.06 14.67 -14.16
CA LEU A 5 7.92 15.57 -14.01
C LEU A 5 8.23 16.75 -13.07
N ILE A 6 8.93 16.50 -11.96
CA ILE A 6 9.30 17.55 -11.01
C ILE A 6 10.37 18.49 -11.59
N GLU A 7 11.36 17.95 -12.30
CA GLU A 7 12.54 18.71 -12.75
C GLU A 7 12.34 19.47 -14.07
N GLN A 8 11.29 19.18 -14.85
CA GLN A 8 11.09 19.74 -16.20
C GLN A 8 10.13 20.93 -16.27
N GLY A 9 9.80 21.55 -15.14
CA GLY A 9 8.94 22.74 -15.12
C GLY A 9 7.43 22.44 -15.17
N TYR A 10 7.01 21.19 -15.02
CA TYR A 10 5.60 20.83 -14.78
C TYR A 10 5.18 21.09 -13.33
N VAL A 11 6.14 21.17 -12.40
CA VAL A 11 5.92 21.53 -11.00
C VAL A 11 6.64 22.84 -10.71
N SER A 12 5.90 23.87 -10.26
CA SER A 12 6.48 25.16 -9.91
C SER A 12 7.21 25.13 -8.56
N THR A 13 7.97 26.18 -8.26
CA THR A 13 8.61 26.37 -6.94
C THR A 13 7.61 26.49 -5.79
N THR A 14 6.34 26.79 -6.09
CA THR A 14 5.24 26.79 -5.14
C THR A 14 4.45 25.47 -5.15
N LEU A 15 5.02 24.40 -5.73
CA LEU A 15 4.44 23.05 -5.86
C LEU A 15 3.10 22.99 -6.64
N ARG A 16 2.85 23.96 -7.53
CA ARG A 16 1.69 23.89 -8.42
C ARG A 16 2.03 23.07 -9.65
N CYS A 17 1.12 22.19 -10.03
CA CYS A 17 1.24 21.43 -11.27
C CYS A 17 0.73 22.26 -12.46
N SER A 18 1.28 22.02 -13.65
CA SER A 18 0.89 22.63 -14.93
C SER A 18 0.86 21.57 -16.02
N ARG A 19 -0.01 21.73 -17.03
CA ARG A 19 -0.09 20.78 -18.17
C ARG A 19 1.10 20.95 -19.12
N GLU A 20 1.47 22.20 -19.39
CA GLU A 20 2.68 22.53 -20.13
C GLU A 20 3.79 22.99 -19.18
N THR A 21 5.05 22.83 -19.59
CA THR A 21 6.21 23.30 -18.85
C THR A 21 6.14 24.82 -18.64
N TYR A 22 6.23 25.29 -17.39
CA TYR A 22 6.09 26.69 -17.00
C TYR A 22 4.76 27.33 -17.44
N GLY A 23 3.75 26.50 -17.70
CA GLY A 23 2.44 26.91 -18.21
C GLY A 23 1.49 27.40 -17.12
N ILE A 24 0.21 27.43 -17.48
CA ILE A 24 -0.86 27.83 -16.56
C ILE A 24 -1.09 26.70 -15.53
N PRO A 25 -1.23 27.02 -14.23
CA PRO A 25 -1.49 26.04 -13.19
C PRO A 25 -2.77 25.24 -13.44
N LEU A 26 -2.67 23.92 -13.31
CA LEU A 26 -3.78 22.98 -13.43
C LEU A 26 -3.70 21.94 -12.30
N PRO A 27 -4.80 21.73 -11.55
CA PRO A 27 -4.77 20.96 -10.31
C PRO A 27 -4.92 19.44 -10.50
N ASP A 28 -5.03 18.95 -11.73
CA ASP A 28 -5.25 17.53 -12.05
C ASP A 28 -4.11 16.65 -11.49
N ALA A 29 -2.86 16.91 -11.87
CA ALA A 29 -1.71 16.19 -11.36
C ALA A 29 -1.46 16.50 -9.86
N GLN A 30 -1.83 17.69 -9.39
CA GLN A 30 -1.63 18.08 -7.99
C GLN A 30 -2.43 17.19 -7.03
N THR A 31 -3.61 16.74 -7.45
CA THR A 31 -4.43 15.77 -6.70
C THR A 31 -4.14 14.32 -7.09
N GLY A 32 -3.74 14.07 -8.34
CA GLY A 32 -3.41 12.75 -8.85
C GLY A 32 -2.13 12.14 -8.25
N ILE A 33 -1.07 12.92 -8.04
CA ILE A 33 0.20 12.42 -7.51
C ILE A 33 0.02 11.79 -6.11
N PRO A 34 -0.62 12.44 -5.13
CA PRO A 34 -0.92 11.81 -3.84
C PRO A 34 -1.78 10.54 -3.97
N ALA A 35 -2.75 10.54 -4.89
CA ALA A 35 -3.60 9.36 -5.12
C ALA A 35 -2.79 8.16 -5.63
N ILE A 36 -1.84 8.38 -6.55
CA ILE A 36 -0.94 7.34 -7.04
C ILE A 36 -0.03 6.82 -5.91
N ILE A 37 0.45 7.70 -5.03
CA ILE A 37 1.23 7.29 -3.85
C ILE A 37 0.39 6.42 -2.90
N MET A 38 -0.86 6.80 -2.65
CA MET A 38 -1.77 5.97 -1.84
C MET A 38 -1.97 4.59 -2.48
N GLU A 39 -2.34 4.53 -3.77
CA GLU A 39 -2.64 3.27 -4.46
C GLU A 39 -1.40 2.38 -4.68
N MET A 40 -0.18 2.93 -4.74
CA MET A 40 1.05 2.09 -4.77
C MET A 40 1.38 1.48 -3.40
N THR A 41 0.98 2.13 -2.30
CA THR A 41 1.20 1.64 -0.93
C THR A 41 0.12 0.65 -0.47
N ALA A 42 -1.13 0.88 -0.85
CA ALA A 42 -2.22 -0.03 -0.56
C ALA A 42 -3.30 0.03 -1.64
N PHE A 43 -3.70 -1.14 -2.14
CA PHE A 43 -4.88 -1.29 -2.98
C PHE A 43 -6.03 -1.86 -2.14
N SER A 44 -7.27 -1.46 -2.44
CA SER A 44 -8.43 -2.02 -1.73
C SER A 44 -9.68 -2.10 -2.59
N ARG A 45 -10.45 -3.16 -2.34
CA ARG A 45 -11.80 -3.40 -2.88
C ARG A 45 -12.66 -4.05 -1.78
N PRO A 46 -13.97 -4.21 -1.95
CA PRO A 46 -14.80 -4.87 -0.93
C PRO A 46 -14.23 -6.23 -0.51
N GLY A 47 -13.97 -6.40 0.79
CA GLY A 47 -13.42 -7.62 1.38
C GLY A 47 -11.91 -7.86 1.19
N VAL A 48 -11.17 -6.95 0.54
CA VAL A 48 -9.74 -7.15 0.25
C VAL A 48 -8.93 -5.88 0.53
N ILE A 49 -7.79 -6.06 1.20
CA ILE A 49 -6.73 -5.05 1.31
C ILE A 49 -5.44 -5.71 0.82
N GLU A 50 -4.76 -5.05 -0.11
CA GLU A 50 -3.46 -5.48 -0.61
C GLU A 50 -2.41 -4.44 -0.22
N VAL A 51 -1.34 -4.88 0.44
CA VAL A 51 -0.22 -4.02 0.85
C VAL A 51 0.90 -4.04 -0.18
N LEU A 52 1.50 -2.86 -0.37
CA LEU A 52 2.63 -2.58 -1.26
C LEU A 52 2.47 -3.13 -2.69
N PRO A 53 1.32 -2.96 -3.35
CA PRO A 53 1.07 -3.57 -4.66
C PRO A 53 2.05 -3.09 -5.75
N ALA A 54 2.48 -1.83 -5.69
CA ALA A 54 3.29 -1.24 -6.77
C ALA A 54 4.38 -0.30 -6.24
N LEU A 55 4.80 -0.50 -4.99
CA LEU A 55 5.80 0.35 -4.36
C LEU A 55 7.15 0.20 -5.09
N PRO A 56 7.75 1.30 -5.60
CA PRO A 56 9.04 1.22 -6.28
C PRO A 56 10.16 0.90 -5.30
N SER A 57 11.19 0.17 -5.76
CA SER A 57 12.34 -0.23 -4.95
C SER A 57 13.14 0.95 -4.37
N SER A 58 13.04 2.15 -4.96
CA SER A 58 13.66 3.36 -4.43
C SER A 58 13.02 3.87 -3.12
N LEU A 59 11.80 3.43 -2.79
CA LEU A 59 11.12 3.76 -1.54
C LEU A 59 11.29 2.61 -0.54
N GLU A 60 12.55 2.32 -0.20
CA GLU A 60 12.92 1.14 0.61
C GLU A 60 12.23 1.10 1.98
N ARG A 61 12.03 2.27 2.61
CA ARG A 61 11.40 2.40 3.92
C ARG A 61 10.47 3.59 3.96
N GLY A 62 9.36 3.47 4.68
CA GLY A 62 8.43 4.57 4.85
C GLY A 62 7.20 4.18 5.65
N SER A 63 6.30 5.15 5.81
CA SER A 63 4.98 4.94 6.39
C SER A 63 3.95 5.91 5.83
N ILE A 64 2.70 5.50 5.91
CA ILE A 64 1.51 6.31 5.58
C ILE A 64 0.43 6.05 6.61
N LYS A 65 -0.35 7.10 6.96
CA LYS A 65 -1.33 7.03 8.04
C LYS A 65 -2.69 7.56 7.59
N GLY A 66 -3.74 6.98 8.15
CA GLY A 66 -5.11 7.48 8.03
C GLY A 66 -5.79 7.24 6.68
N MET A 67 -5.35 6.25 5.90
CA MET A 67 -6.00 5.92 4.63
C MET A 67 -7.35 5.21 4.85
N MET A 68 -8.33 5.52 4.00
CA MET A 68 -9.61 4.82 3.98
C MET A 68 -9.61 3.75 2.90
N ALA A 69 -9.77 2.48 3.29
CA ALA A 69 -9.87 1.39 2.35
C ALA A 69 -11.33 1.13 1.95
N ARG A 70 -11.53 0.64 0.73
CA ARG A 70 -12.85 0.26 0.19
C ARG A 70 -13.43 -1.02 0.82
N ALA A 71 -12.76 -1.59 1.81
CA ALA A 71 -13.17 -2.77 2.56
C ALA A 71 -13.93 -2.44 3.86
N PHE A 72 -14.51 -1.24 4.02
CA PHE A 72 -15.06 -0.76 5.31
C PHE A 72 -14.02 -0.74 6.43
N THR A 73 -12.78 -0.41 6.09
CA THR A 73 -11.66 -0.46 7.02
C THR A 73 -10.84 0.81 6.88
N LYS A 74 -10.48 1.42 8.01
CA LYS A 74 -9.47 2.46 8.08
C LYS A 74 -8.11 1.78 8.24
N ILE A 75 -7.15 2.13 7.39
CA ILE A 75 -5.74 1.83 7.61
C ILE A 75 -5.20 2.97 8.48
N ASN A 76 -5.11 2.73 9.78
CA ASN A 76 -4.62 3.71 10.75
C ASN A 76 -3.17 4.07 10.45
N GLU A 77 -2.35 3.06 10.21
CA GLU A 77 -0.94 3.18 9.86
C GLU A 77 -0.53 1.97 9.01
N LEU A 78 0.30 2.22 8.00
CA LEU A 78 1.00 1.22 7.22
C LEU A 78 2.45 1.67 7.13
N SER A 79 3.37 0.85 7.64
CA SER A 79 4.81 1.07 7.53
C SER A 79 5.48 -0.13 6.91
N TRP A 80 6.61 0.11 6.23
CA TRP A 80 7.33 -0.92 5.52
C TRP A 80 8.84 -0.73 5.62
N ASP A 81 9.54 -1.86 5.55
CA ASP A 81 10.97 -1.96 5.35
C ASP A 81 11.27 -3.07 4.36
N LEU A 82 11.53 -2.71 3.10
CA LEU A 82 11.80 -3.66 2.03
C LEU A 82 13.17 -4.35 2.19
N GLN A 83 14.13 -3.74 2.90
CA GLN A 83 15.42 -4.38 3.17
C GLN A 83 15.25 -5.52 4.17
N ASN A 84 14.47 -5.27 5.22
CA ASN A 84 14.15 -6.28 6.24
C ASN A 84 12.96 -7.17 5.86
N ARG A 85 12.31 -6.90 4.71
CA ARG A 85 11.10 -7.58 4.23
C ARG A 85 9.96 -7.53 5.24
N THR A 86 9.77 -6.41 5.93
CA THR A 86 8.71 -6.28 6.94
C THR A 86 7.65 -5.27 6.52
N VAL A 87 6.41 -5.57 6.90
CA VAL A 87 5.28 -4.64 6.82
C VAL A 87 4.51 -4.69 8.12
N ASP A 88 4.28 -3.51 8.70
CA ASP A 88 3.38 -3.35 9.84
C ASP A 88 2.15 -2.59 9.37
N ILE A 89 0.97 -3.14 9.67
CA ILE A 89 -0.30 -2.50 9.36
C ILE A 89 -1.20 -2.49 10.59
N THR A 90 -1.69 -1.30 10.93
CA THR A 90 -2.75 -1.11 11.92
C THR A 90 -4.04 -0.79 11.19
N VAL A 91 -5.07 -1.61 11.40
CA VAL A 91 -6.38 -1.42 10.77
C VAL A 91 -7.50 -1.33 11.80
N THR A 92 -8.53 -0.54 11.51
CA THR A 92 -9.78 -0.48 12.28
C THR A 92 -10.93 -0.74 11.33
N SER A 93 -11.67 -1.82 11.56
CA SER A 93 -12.85 -2.15 10.75
C SER A 93 -14.05 -1.34 11.23
N LEU A 94 -14.91 -0.90 10.32
CA LEU A 94 -16.16 -0.18 10.63
C LEU A 94 -17.35 -1.14 10.84
N LYS A 95 -17.12 -2.45 10.77
CA LYS A 95 -18.10 -3.51 11.03
C LYS A 95 -17.39 -4.82 11.36
N ASN A 96 -18.11 -5.78 11.94
CA ASN A 96 -17.59 -7.14 12.05
C ASN A 96 -17.49 -7.77 10.65
N GLN A 97 -16.30 -8.20 10.25
CA GLN A 97 -16.08 -8.81 8.94
C GLN A 97 -14.76 -9.58 8.85
N ASP A 98 -14.73 -10.52 7.91
CA ASP A 98 -13.49 -11.12 7.44
C ASP A 98 -13.00 -10.34 6.21
N ILE A 99 -11.72 -10.02 6.18
CA ILE A 99 -11.07 -9.45 4.99
C ILE A 99 -9.88 -10.30 4.57
N THR A 100 -9.62 -10.34 3.27
CA THR A 100 -8.40 -10.94 2.73
C THR A 100 -7.31 -9.89 2.71
N LEU A 101 -6.23 -10.14 3.44
CA LEU A 101 -5.01 -9.36 3.39
C LEU A 101 -4.07 -10.01 2.37
N ILE A 102 -3.59 -9.23 1.41
CA ILE A 102 -2.72 -9.70 0.33
C ILE A 102 -1.38 -8.96 0.38
N ALA A 103 -0.28 -9.69 0.24
CA ALA A 103 1.04 -9.17 -0.07
C ALA A 103 1.62 -9.98 -1.23
N ARG A 104 1.74 -9.35 -2.41
CA ARG A 104 2.23 -10.01 -3.64
C ARG A 104 3.69 -10.47 -3.60
N TYR A 105 4.45 -10.05 -2.59
CA TYR A 105 5.77 -10.57 -2.26
C TYR A 105 5.72 -11.99 -1.66
N GLY A 106 4.53 -12.52 -1.37
CA GLY A 106 4.34 -13.67 -0.50
C GLY A 106 4.38 -13.26 0.98
N ILE A 107 3.79 -14.07 1.84
CA ILE A 107 3.80 -13.90 3.30
C ILE A 107 4.55 -15.08 3.90
N ASP A 108 5.77 -14.84 4.38
CA ASP A 108 6.62 -15.84 5.02
C ASP A 108 6.20 -16.11 6.47
N ASP A 109 5.83 -15.06 7.18
CA ASP A 109 5.28 -15.12 8.54
C ASP A 109 4.29 -13.98 8.79
N ILE A 110 3.38 -14.19 9.75
CA ILE A 110 2.38 -13.21 10.16
C ILE A 110 2.14 -13.28 11.68
N SER A 111 2.22 -12.12 12.32
CA SER A 111 1.95 -11.96 13.75
C SER A 111 0.82 -10.95 13.97
N ALA A 112 -0.18 -11.34 14.74
CA ALA A 112 -1.34 -10.53 15.12
C ALA A 112 -1.92 -11.04 16.45
N PRO A 113 -2.84 -10.31 17.09
CA PRO A 113 -3.56 -10.81 18.27
C PRO A 113 -4.22 -12.17 18.02
N ALA A 114 -4.31 -12.98 19.08
CA ALA A 114 -4.83 -14.34 18.99
C ALA A 114 -6.27 -14.38 18.43
N GLY A 115 -6.51 -15.31 17.51
CA GLY A 115 -7.84 -15.54 16.91
C GLY A 115 -8.19 -14.65 15.71
N ILE A 116 -7.32 -13.70 15.34
CA ILE A 116 -7.54 -12.82 14.18
C ILE A 116 -7.21 -13.53 12.87
N ILE A 117 -6.07 -14.23 12.80
CA ILE A 117 -5.55 -14.81 11.57
C ILE A 117 -6.29 -16.12 11.23
N LYS A 118 -6.78 -16.21 9.99
CA LYS A 118 -7.48 -17.35 9.39
C LYS A 118 -6.77 -17.78 8.11
N ASN A 119 -6.67 -19.09 7.88
CA ASN A 119 -6.19 -19.68 6.62
C ASN A 119 -4.79 -19.23 6.15
N PHE A 120 -3.90 -18.84 7.05
CA PHE A 120 -2.52 -18.52 6.69
C PHE A 120 -1.76 -19.78 6.24
N ARG A 121 -1.03 -19.64 5.13
CA ARG A 121 -0.05 -20.62 4.66
C ARG A 121 1.22 -19.89 4.26
N LYS A 122 2.35 -20.30 4.83
CA LYS A 122 3.65 -19.73 4.50
C LYS A 122 3.91 -19.76 2.99
N GLY A 123 4.35 -18.64 2.45
CA GLY A 123 4.65 -18.44 1.03
C GLY A 123 3.44 -18.08 0.16
N ASN A 124 2.20 -18.23 0.66
CA ASN A 124 1.04 -17.70 -0.05
C ASN A 124 1.06 -16.16 0.00
N ALA A 125 0.48 -15.55 -1.03
CA ALA A 125 0.35 -14.09 -1.09
C ALA A 125 -0.79 -13.57 -0.22
N ASP A 126 -1.63 -14.44 0.33
CA ASP A 126 -2.87 -14.05 0.99
C ASP A 126 -3.09 -14.76 2.34
N CYS A 127 -3.75 -14.05 3.25
CA CYS A 127 -4.32 -14.61 4.46
C CYS A 127 -5.67 -13.93 4.77
N VAL A 128 -6.58 -14.65 5.42
CA VAL A 128 -7.83 -14.05 5.89
C VAL A 128 -7.63 -13.55 7.31
N ILE A 129 -8.15 -12.36 7.62
CA ILE A 129 -8.14 -11.81 8.98
C ILE A 129 -9.57 -11.46 9.40
N SER A 130 -9.91 -11.83 10.63
CA SER A 130 -11.20 -11.56 11.27
C SER A 130 -11.11 -10.26 12.05
N LEU A 131 -11.86 -9.24 11.65
CA LEU A 131 -11.83 -7.93 12.29
C LEU A 131 -13.15 -7.65 13.01
N SER A 132 -13.03 -7.29 14.28
CA SER A 132 -14.14 -6.74 15.08
C SER A 132 -14.40 -5.29 14.69
N GLU A 133 -15.66 -4.87 14.81
CA GLU A 133 -16.07 -3.49 14.61
C GLU A 133 -15.40 -2.54 15.63
N ASN A 134 -14.83 -1.44 15.11
CA ASN A 134 -14.23 -0.34 15.86
C ASN A 134 -13.05 -0.72 16.77
N GLU A 135 -12.46 -1.90 16.61
CA GLU A 135 -11.24 -2.31 17.33
C GLU A 135 -10.00 -2.19 16.42
N PRO A 136 -8.99 -1.38 16.80
CA PRO A 136 -7.72 -1.35 16.10
C PRO A 136 -6.95 -2.66 16.28
N VAL A 137 -6.51 -3.25 15.18
CA VAL A 137 -5.69 -4.47 15.16
C VAL A 137 -4.36 -4.17 14.51
N ASN A 138 -3.27 -4.52 15.20
CA ASN A 138 -1.91 -4.46 14.67
C ASN A 138 -1.54 -5.81 14.07
N ILE A 139 -1.00 -5.79 12.86
CA ILE A 139 -0.58 -6.97 12.12
C ILE A 139 0.83 -6.71 11.61
N HIS A 140 1.74 -7.62 11.92
CA HIS A 140 3.10 -7.65 11.42
C HIS A 140 3.23 -8.76 10.38
N LEU A 141 3.81 -8.44 9.24
CA LEU A 141 4.07 -9.37 8.15
C LEU A 141 5.57 -9.44 7.88
N GLU A 142 6.08 -10.67 7.75
CA GLU A 142 7.34 -10.94 7.07
C GLU A 142 7.01 -11.31 5.62
N LEU A 143 7.48 -10.50 4.68
CA LEU A 143 7.28 -10.67 3.24
C LEU A 143 8.23 -11.74 2.69
N GLY A 144 7.80 -12.50 1.70
CA GLY A 144 8.67 -13.40 0.95
C GLY A 144 9.67 -12.67 0.05
N ASP A 145 10.55 -13.43 -0.60
CA ASP A 145 11.57 -12.91 -1.53
C ASP A 145 11.06 -12.70 -2.97
N TYR A 146 9.75 -12.91 -3.21
CA TYR A 146 9.19 -12.74 -4.56
C TYR A 146 9.25 -11.28 -4.98
N LYS A 147 9.88 -11.01 -6.12
CA LYS A 147 9.87 -9.69 -6.74
C LYS A 147 8.60 -9.53 -7.57
N PRO A 148 7.65 -8.66 -7.18
CA PRO A 148 6.34 -8.66 -7.81
C PRO A 148 6.32 -8.03 -9.21
N LEU A 149 7.41 -7.40 -9.63
CA LEU A 149 7.56 -6.76 -10.93
C LEU A 149 8.37 -7.61 -11.93
N ASP A 150 8.90 -8.76 -11.53
CA ASP A 150 9.75 -9.61 -12.41
C ASP A 150 8.97 -10.20 -13.60
N TRP A 151 7.63 -10.16 -13.59
CA TRP A 151 6.83 -10.52 -14.78
C TRP A 151 7.09 -9.57 -15.96
N ILE A 152 7.51 -8.32 -15.72
CA ILE A 152 7.84 -7.35 -16.77
C ILE A 152 9.02 -7.85 -17.61
N ASP A 153 10.00 -8.49 -16.98
CA ASP A 153 11.18 -9.06 -17.66
C ASP A 153 10.80 -10.29 -18.52
N GLN A 154 9.63 -10.88 -18.31
CA GLN A 154 9.12 -12.02 -19.09
C GLN A 154 8.28 -11.62 -20.30
N VAL A 155 7.91 -10.35 -20.43
CA VAL A 155 7.05 -9.81 -21.51
C VAL A 155 7.83 -8.87 -22.45
N SER A 156 9.16 -8.80 -22.31
CA SER A 156 10.05 -8.01 -23.17
C SER A 156 10.78 -8.84 -24.23
#